data_AF-A0A379E7L4-F1
#
_entry.id   AF-A0A379E7L4-F1
#
_cell.length_a   1.000
_cell.length_b   1.000
_cell.length_c   1.000
_cell.angle_alpha   90.00
_cell.angle_beta   90.00
_cell.angle_gamma   90.00
#
_symmetry.space_group_name_H-M   'P 1'
#
loop_
_entity.id
_entity.type
_entity.pdbx_description
1 polymer ?
#
loop_
_entity_poly.entity_id
_entity_poly.type
_entity_poly.pdbx_seq_one_letter_code
_entity_poly.pdbx_strand_id
1 'polypeptide(L)'
;MYQEKQDSIKSSAELEKARKKREEQLEMKEGRLIVVNGAKVKFNAHTGEFKVLNNVPAIQSKPVGTIIEKSPANFTFYDGFVLNSLATWQDFGTIKFQNNAVLLKKSKIMGTGTLPGSQPESGMLEFIDSGQINIPESITTQGLPVPDFPEKEKSKIEKDCIIEFFPKKKDYWEYGFDSYEETQRGCTDKEALKTEYKRYEIIGEKEEYFVPWVSIRKGQRITLKLKPKIKGHFEKIEIAHADFTFEPAQITPGTKQITVTCNALLENETLVEVKADGKTAGAINFFPNIPKKVKLRWVTVGINKGDIYNIDQIMKNKAILELYFKKAFNPAVIDIEVENTEPYKLIIPYARYKKYIEKRWKAKKKGEVLSPDFEVDSHLEQFVLNTFSGFSLKDMLKNSDVYKFRFIYYLKELLTAKYHVSSKDIILLFLTNLRNEVPEGELTFYNNGSTSKEENSCLMFLGNRKSTPDTEIPHEVMHALGVDHTFLEEDGIRKDNQKHLFNCTETNNYMDYNNKKITTWKWQWEIMRESANVW
;
A
#
# COMPACT_ATOMS: atom_id res chain seq x y z
N MET A 1 15.84 53.26 38.08
CA MET A 1 16.62 52.83 39.27
C MET A 1 16.11 51.58 39.99
N TYR A 2 14.84 51.44 40.40
CA TYR A 2 14.38 50.19 41.09
C TYR A 2 14.08 49.03 40.12
N GLN A 3 13.57 49.33 38.91
CA GLN A 3 13.35 48.35 37.84
C GLN A 3 14.66 47.78 37.26
N GLU A 4 15.66 48.64 37.00
CA GLU A 4 16.95 48.24 36.41
C GLU A 4 17.78 47.33 37.34
N LYS A 5 17.65 47.49 38.67
CA LYS A 5 18.29 46.59 39.64
C LYS A 5 17.66 45.21 39.64
N GLN A 6 16.32 45.10 39.51
CA GLN A 6 15.63 43.82 39.44
C GLN A 6 15.88 43.07 38.12
N ASP A 7 16.00 43.78 36.99
CA ASP A 7 16.31 43.18 35.69
C ASP A 7 17.77 42.69 35.62
N SER A 8 18.72 43.38 36.27
CA SER A 8 20.11 42.92 36.33
C SER A 8 20.29 41.62 37.14
N ILE A 9 19.54 41.47 38.25
CA ILE A 9 19.58 40.29 39.14
C ILE A 9 18.87 39.08 38.49
N LYS A 10 17.79 39.30 37.73
CA LYS A 10 17.16 38.24 36.93
C LYS A 10 18.10 37.73 35.83
N SER A 11 18.85 38.62 35.17
CA SER A 11 19.79 38.22 34.11
C SER A 11 20.98 37.40 34.64
N SER A 12 21.49 37.68 35.85
CA SER A 12 22.62 36.94 36.41
C SER A 12 22.25 35.51 36.83
N ALA A 13 21.05 35.33 37.39
CA ALA A 13 20.54 34.00 37.76
C ALA A 13 20.24 33.11 36.53
N GLU A 14 19.80 33.71 35.42
CA GLU A 14 19.61 33.00 34.14
C GLU A 14 20.95 32.63 33.48
N LEU A 15 21.95 33.51 33.55
CA LEU A 15 23.32 33.24 33.08
C LEU A 15 23.99 32.10 33.85
N GLU A 16 23.78 32.02 35.17
CA GLU A 16 24.37 30.97 36.00
C GLU A 16 23.69 29.61 35.78
N LYS A 17 22.37 29.59 35.57
CA LYS A 17 21.64 28.39 35.10
C LYS A 17 22.13 27.94 33.72
N ALA A 18 22.38 28.88 32.81
CA ALA A 18 22.91 28.58 31.49
C ALA A 18 24.35 28.02 31.54
N ARG A 19 25.20 28.52 32.45
CA ARG A 19 26.56 27.98 32.69
C ARG A 19 26.52 26.57 33.24
N LYS A 20 25.75 26.31 34.30
CA LYS A 20 25.59 24.94 34.84
C LYS A 20 25.08 23.96 33.80
N LYS A 21 24.07 24.36 33.00
CA LYS A 21 23.55 23.53 31.91
C LYS A 21 24.60 23.24 30.83
N ARG A 22 25.55 24.17 30.60
CA ARG A 22 26.65 24.01 29.64
C ARG A 22 27.75 23.10 30.20
N GLU A 23 28.07 23.24 31.48
CA GLU A 23 28.99 22.35 32.22
C GLU A 23 28.46 20.91 32.24
N GLU A 24 27.18 20.71 32.56
CA GLU A 24 26.51 19.40 32.51
C GLU A 24 26.52 18.80 31.09
N GLN A 25 26.32 19.62 30.05
CA GLN A 25 26.40 19.17 28.65
C GLN A 25 27.83 18.81 28.22
N LEU A 26 28.83 19.52 28.73
CA LEU A 26 30.25 19.24 28.47
C LEU A 26 30.68 17.95 29.17
N GLU A 27 30.28 17.75 30.43
CA GLU A 27 30.54 16.52 31.18
C GLU A 27 29.82 15.30 30.56
N MET A 28 28.57 15.47 30.11
CA MET A 28 27.86 14.44 29.33
C MET A 28 28.52 14.13 27.99
N LYS A 29 29.13 15.13 27.34
CA LYS A 29 29.93 14.92 26.13
C LYS A 29 31.16 14.14 26.53
N GLU A 30 32.04 14.67 27.38
CA GLU A 30 33.31 14.05 27.76
C GLU A 30 33.18 12.61 28.27
N GLY A 31 32.12 12.31 29.04
CA GLY A 31 31.82 10.95 29.50
C GLY A 31 31.54 9.94 28.38
N ARG A 32 31.21 10.39 27.16
CA ARG A 32 31.00 9.54 25.96
C ARG A 32 32.25 9.31 25.11
N LEU A 33 33.44 9.79 25.52
CA LEU A 33 34.68 9.50 24.78
C LEU A 33 34.98 8.00 24.83
N ILE A 34 35.36 7.39 23.71
CA ILE A 34 35.79 5.99 23.67
C ILE A 34 37.17 5.87 24.31
N VAL A 35 37.32 4.94 25.25
CA VAL A 35 38.61 4.66 25.88
C VAL A 35 39.52 3.93 24.88
N VAL A 36 40.77 4.37 24.77
CA VAL A 36 41.81 3.71 23.99
C VAL A 36 42.99 3.31 24.87
N ASN A 37 43.87 2.47 24.34
CA ASN A 37 45.10 2.05 25.00
C ASN A 37 45.94 3.24 25.49
N GLY A 38 46.37 3.19 26.75
CA GLY A 38 47.09 4.27 27.44
C GLY A 38 46.18 5.31 28.10
N ALA A 39 44.88 5.07 28.20
CA ALA A 39 43.97 5.92 28.98
C ALA A 39 44.33 5.89 30.47
N LYS A 40 44.27 7.04 31.15
CA LYS A 40 44.55 7.10 32.58
C LYS A 40 43.35 6.63 33.39
N VAL A 41 43.62 5.85 34.42
CA VAL A 41 42.63 5.30 35.34
C VAL A 41 42.94 5.71 36.77
N LYS A 42 41.91 5.72 37.60
CA LYS A 42 42.04 5.79 39.05
C LYS A 42 41.28 4.67 39.72
N PHE A 43 41.80 4.20 40.84
CA PHE A 43 41.17 3.29 41.76
C PHE A 43 41.45 3.80 43.18
N ASN A 44 40.43 4.31 43.86
CA ASN A 44 40.61 5.08 45.10
C ASN A 44 41.67 6.20 44.91
N ALA A 45 42.75 6.17 45.69
CA ALA A 45 43.86 7.12 45.60
C ALA A 45 44.92 6.74 44.55
N HIS A 46 44.86 5.53 43.99
CA HIS A 46 45.85 4.99 43.06
C HIS A 46 45.54 5.43 41.64
N THR A 47 46.56 5.88 40.90
CA THR A 47 46.43 6.26 39.48
C THR A 47 47.31 5.38 38.60
N GLY A 48 46.87 5.15 37.37
CA GLY A 48 47.54 4.22 36.47
C GLY A 48 47.11 4.38 35.03
N GLU A 49 47.49 3.41 34.21
CA GLU A 49 47.18 3.34 32.79
C GLU A 49 46.42 2.07 32.44
N PHE A 50 45.48 2.22 31.50
CA PHE A 50 44.74 1.15 30.90
C PHE A 50 45.44 0.63 29.63
N LYS A 51 45.54 -0.68 29.51
CA LYS A 51 46.18 -1.39 28.41
C LYS A 51 45.18 -2.33 27.74
N VAL A 52 45.07 -2.20 26.43
CA VAL A 52 44.25 -3.08 25.59
C VAL A 52 45.13 -4.24 25.16
N LEU A 53 44.76 -5.46 25.55
CA LEU A 53 45.55 -6.65 25.30
C LEU A 53 45.02 -7.50 24.15
N ASN A 54 43.76 -7.32 23.76
CA ASN A 54 43.18 -8.02 22.61
C ASN A 54 43.51 -7.31 21.30
N ASN A 55 43.56 -8.10 20.23
CA ASN A 55 43.79 -7.57 18.88
C ASN A 55 42.51 -6.95 18.32
N VAL A 56 42.27 -5.69 18.67
CA VAL A 56 41.09 -4.92 18.30
C VAL A 56 41.49 -3.71 17.45
N PRO A 57 40.59 -3.20 16.59
CA PRO A 57 40.87 -2.03 15.78
C PRO A 57 41.30 -0.81 16.62
N ALA A 58 42.09 0.07 16.02
CA ALA A 58 42.63 1.25 16.67
C ALA A 58 41.85 2.52 16.32
N ILE A 59 41.77 3.45 17.27
CA ILE A 59 41.37 4.84 17.06
C ILE A 59 42.59 5.72 17.40
N GLN A 60 42.95 6.66 16.53
CA GLN A 60 44.17 7.48 16.69
C GLN A 60 45.44 6.63 16.89
N SER A 61 45.55 5.53 16.13
CA SER A 61 46.66 4.56 16.22
C SER A 61 46.82 3.86 17.57
N LYS A 62 45.83 3.96 18.46
CA LYS A 62 45.77 3.27 19.75
C LYS A 62 44.62 2.25 19.76
N PRO A 63 44.84 0.97 20.13
CA PRO A 63 43.78 -0.03 20.21
C PRO A 63 42.61 0.42 21.10
N VAL A 64 41.38 0.08 20.71
CA VAL A 64 40.14 0.47 21.42
C VAL A 64 39.86 -0.42 22.63
N GLY A 65 39.53 0.18 23.77
CA GLY A 65 39.05 -0.55 24.95
C GLY A 65 37.63 -1.09 24.73
N THR A 66 37.41 -2.37 24.99
CA THR A 66 36.08 -3.00 24.94
C THR A 66 35.77 -3.72 26.24
N ILE A 67 34.52 -4.13 26.44
CA ILE A 67 34.05 -4.80 27.68
C ILE A 67 34.77 -6.12 28.02
N ILE A 68 35.55 -6.66 27.09
CA ILE A 68 36.37 -7.86 27.34
C ILE A 68 37.67 -7.54 28.08
N GLU A 69 38.10 -6.27 28.09
CA GLU A 69 39.28 -5.80 28.82
C GLU A 69 38.93 -5.64 30.31
N LYS A 70 38.85 -6.76 31.01
CA LYS A 70 38.44 -6.86 32.42
C LYS A 70 39.38 -7.74 33.26
N SER A 71 40.63 -7.90 32.80
CA SER A 71 41.68 -8.61 33.53
C SER A 71 42.53 -7.60 34.31
N PRO A 72 43.07 -7.94 35.50
CA PRO A 72 44.07 -7.10 36.16
C PRO A 72 45.25 -6.70 35.28
N ALA A 73 45.65 -7.55 34.33
CA ALA A 73 46.72 -7.27 33.38
C ALA A 73 46.43 -6.11 32.42
N ASN A 74 45.16 -5.69 32.31
CA ASN A 74 44.75 -4.51 31.56
C ASN A 74 45.08 -3.20 32.26
N PHE A 75 45.64 -3.22 33.47
CA PHE A 75 45.89 -2.01 34.24
C PHE A 75 47.30 -2.02 34.84
N THR A 76 47.94 -0.85 34.87
CA THR A 76 49.25 -0.66 35.49
C THR A 76 49.22 0.61 36.33
N PHE A 77 49.38 0.48 37.65
CA PHE A 77 49.36 1.62 38.56
C PHE A 77 50.78 2.13 38.84
N TYR A 78 50.93 3.44 38.88
CA TYR A 78 52.24 4.10 38.95
C TYR A 78 52.94 3.92 40.31
N ASP A 79 52.18 3.61 41.37
CA ASP A 79 52.68 3.39 42.73
C ASP A 79 52.89 1.90 43.07
N GLY A 80 52.70 1.01 42.10
CA GLY A 80 52.83 -0.43 42.28
C GLY A 80 51.60 -1.11 42.88
N PHE A 81 50.45 -0.43 42.97
CA PHE A 81 49.17 -1.07 43.32
C PHE A 81 48.79 -2.15 42.29
N VAL A 82 48.28 -3.29 42.75
CA VAL A 82 47.88 -4.41 41.89
C VAL A 82 46.42 -4.76 42.11
N LEU A 83 45.66 -4.90 41.02
CA LEU A 83 44.28 -5.40 41.07
C LEU A 83 44.27 -6.93 41.24
N ASN A 84 43.45 -7.42 42.16
CA ASN A 84 43.27 -8.85 42.43
C ASN A 84 42.07 -9.40 41.66
N SER A 85 40.97 -8.65 41.61
CA SER A 85 39.74 -9.07 40.94
C SER A 85 38.96 -7.88 40.39
N LEU A 86 38.20 -8.14 39.32
CA LEU A 86 37.36 -7.18 38.64
C LEU A 86 35.99 -7.80 38.34
N ALA A 87 34.94 -7.00 38.50
CA ALA A 87 33.57 -7.41 38.25
C ALA A 87 33.19 -7.26 36.75
N THR A 88 31.97 -6.82 36.47
CA THR A 88 31.52 -6.47 35.12
C THR A 88 31.53 -4.96 34.91
N TRP A 89 31.81 -4.55 33.67
CA TRP A 89 31.76 -3.16 33.26
C TRP A 89 30.34 -2.60 33.38
N GLN A 90 30.24 -1.35 33.81
CA GLN A 90 29.04 -0.53 33.85
C GLN A 90 29.24 0.69 32.95
N ASP A 91 28.14 1.28 32.49
CA ASP A 91 28.15 2.53 31.68
C ASP A 91 29.00 2.47 30.39
N PHE A 92 29.01 1.33 29.71
CA PHE A 92 29.68 1.13 28.42
C PHE A 92 28.79 1.52 27.22
N GLY A 93 29.40 1.63 26.04
CA GLY A 93 28.74 2.09 24.81
C GLY A 93 27.97 0.99 24.07
N THR A 94 27.05 1.39 23.18
CA THR A 94 26.28 0.45 22.33
C THR A 94 27.01 0.07 21.03
N ILE A 95 28.05 0.83 20.66
CA ILE A 95 28.92 0.54 19.50
C ILE A 95 29.75 -0.71 19.81
N LYS A 96 29.87 -1.60 18.81
CA LYS A 96 30.62 -2.85 18.94
C LYS A 96 31.85 -2.86 18.04
N PHE A 97 32.98 -3.31 18.57
CA PHE A 97 34.20 -3.62 17.84
C PHE A 97 34.45 -5.12 17.98
N GLN A 98 34.54 -5.85 16.86
CA GLN A 98 34.61 -7.31 16.85
C GLN A 98 33.53 -7.96 17.76
N ASN A 99 32.29 -7.50 17.64
CA ASN A 99 31.12 -7.92 18.43
C ASN A 99 31.12 -7.56 19.92
N ASN A 100 32.16 -6.88 20.45
CA ASN A 100 32.24 -6.46 21.84
C ASN A 100 31.93 -4.97 22.00
N ALA A 101 31.11 -4.62 23.00
CA ALA A 101 30.77 -3.23 23.30
C ALA A 101 32.01 -2.42 23.72
N VAL A 102 32.09 -1.15 23.30
CA VAL A 102 33.21 -0.25 23.63
C VAL A 102 33.12 0.31 25.05
N LEU A 103 34.28 0.56 25.67
CA LEU A 103 34.37 1.31 26.92
C LEU A 103 34.34 2.82 26.64
N LEU A 104 33.65 3.56 27.50
CA LEU A 104 33.55 5.01 27.48
C LEU A 104 34.33 5.61 28.66
N LYS A 105 34.68 6.90 28.62
CA LYS A 105 35.32 7.59 29.75
C LYS A 105 34.48 7.46 31.03
N LYS A 106 33.15 7.46 30.91
CA LYS A 106 32.26 7.24 32.04
C LYS A 106 32.15 5.78 32.51
N SER A 107 32.72 4.82 31.78
CA SER A 107 32.63 3.41 32.14
C SER A 107 33.39 3.14 33.44
N LYS A 108 32.81 2.27 34.27
CA LYS A 108 33.35 1.92 35.59
C LYS A 108 33.30 0.42 35.80
N ILE A 109 34.22 -0.08 36.60
CA ILE A 109 34.24 -1.49 36.99
C ILE A 109 34.63 -1.61 38.46
N MET A 110 33.84 -2.36 39.22
CA MET A 110 34.17 -2.65 40.62
C MET A 110 35.35 -3.60 40.66
N GLY A 111 36.28 -3.37 41.58
CA GLY A 111 37.40 -4.27 41.79
C GLY A 111 37.87 -4.32 43.23
N THR A 112 38.77 -5.26 43.48
CA THR A 112 39.58 -5.32 44.71
C THR A 112 41.04 -5.33 44.31
N GLY A 113 41.89 -4.64 45.05
CA GLY A 113 43.33 -4.60 44.80
C GLY A 113 44.11 -4.36 46.08
N THR A 114 45.44 -4.38 45.99
CA THR A 114 46.31 -4.26 47.17
C THR A 114 47.61 -3.59 46.78
N LEU A 115 48.04 -2.62 47.60
CA LEU A 115 49.41 -2.13 47.55
C LEU A 115 50.31 -3.11 48.31
N PRO A 116 51.45 -3.57 47.75
CA PRO A 116 52.34 -4.50 48.43
C PRO A 116 52.68 -4.03 49.86
N GLY A 117 52.37 -4.86 50.86
CA GLY A 117 52.58 -4.55 52.29
C GLY A 117 51.41 -3.85 53.00
N SER A 118 50.28 -3.61 52.33
CA SER A 118 49.05 -3.02 52.89
C SER A 118 47.87 -3.99 52.86
N GLN A 119 46.76 -3.65 53.52
CA GLN A 119 45.51 -4.43 53.46
C GLN A 119 44.81 -4.24 52.10
N PRO A 120 44.05 -5.23 51.60
CA PRO A 120 43.30 -5.09 50.36
C PRO A 120 42.20 -4.02 50.44
N GLU A 121 42.06 -3.27 49.36
CA GLU A 121 41.04 -2.24 49.19
C GLU A 121 40.02 -2.66 48.13
N SER A 122 38.75 -2.31 48.37
CA SER A 122 37.67 -2.43 47.38
C SER A 122 37.27 -1.05 46.90
N GLY A 123 36.97 -0.91 45.61
CA GLY A 123 36.71 0.40 45.02
C GLY A 123 36.23 0.31 43.58
N MET A 124 35.81 1.47 43.06
CA MET A 124 35.49 1.63 41.65
C MET A 124 36.73 2.07 40.88
N LEU A 125 37.04 1.33 39.82
CA LEU A 125 37.97 1.77 38.81
C LEU A 125 37.24 2.68 37.83
N GLU A 126 37.78 3.87 37.63
CA GLU A 126 37.23 4.90 36.73
C GLU A 126 38.31 5.40 35.78
N PHE A 127 37.91 5.80 34.57
CA PHE A 127 38.80 6.49 33.66
C PHE A 127 38.90 7.98 34.02
N ILE A 128 40.13 8.45 34.24
CA ILE A 128 40.46 9.87 34.44
C ILE A 128 40.39 10.59 33.08
N ASP A 129 40.86 9.94 32.03
CA ASP A 129 40.77 10.39 30.65
C ASP A 129 40.48 9.21 29.70
N SER A 130 40.30 9.48 28.41
CA SER A 130 40.03 8.45 27.41
C SER A 130 41.28 7.92 26.70
N GLY A 131 42.47 8.46 26.98
CA GLY A 131 43.71 8.15 26.26
C GLY A 131 43.81 8.72 24.84
N GLN A 132 42.77 9.40 24.34
CA GLN A 132 42.75 10.07 23.04
C GLN A 132 43.63 11.33 23.05
N ILE A 133 44.44 11.52 22.01
CA ILE A 133 45.38 12.66 21.87
C ILE A 133 44.62 13.94 21.50
N ASN A 134 43.62 13.83 20.63
CA ASN A 134 42.70 14.93 20.32
C ASN A 134 41.38 14.69 21.06
N ILE A 135 41.08 15.53 22.06
CA ILE A 135 39.78 15.57 22.74
C ILE A 135 38.82 16.41 21.88
N PRO A 136 37.78 15.84 21.25
CA PRO A 136 36.83 16.61 20.45
C PRO A 136 36.08 17.63 21.33
N GLU A 137 36.11 18.92 21.00
CA GLU A 137 35.36 20.01 21.69
C GLU A 137 33.84 19.78 21.73
N SER A 138 33.34 18.85 20.90
CA SER A 138 32.08 18.21 21.15
C SER A 138 32.14 16.74 20.75
N ILE A 139 31.78 15.85 21.67
CA ILE A 139 31.29 14.53 21.28
C ILE A 139 29.85 14.69 20.88
N THR A 140 29.69 15.17 19.67
CA THR A 140 28.56 14.77 18.85
C THR A 140 29.14 13.80 17.83
N THR A 141 28.35 12.83 17.40
CA THR A 141 28.77 11.57 16.78
C THR A 141 29.46 11.69 15.40
N GLN A 142 30.12 12.80 15.06
CA GLN A 142 31.10 12.91 13.96
C GLN A 142 31.97 14.20 14.03
N GLY A 143 33.27 14.02 14.34
CA GLY A 143 34.47 14.56 13.63
C GLY A 143 34.93 16.02 13.76
N LEU A 144 36.22 16.24 14.08
CA LEU A 144 37.04 17.43 13.76
C LEU A 144 38.52 17.01 13.43
N PRO A 145 39.35 17.83 12.73
CA PRO A 145 40.27 17.37 11.65
C PRO A 145 41.78 17.81 11.69
N VAL A 146 42.60 17.28 10.73
CA VAL A 146 43.85 17.80 10.01
C VAL A 146 45.27 17.62 10.65
N PRO A 147 46.48 17.57 9.97
CA PRO A 147 46.99 17.32 8.56
C PRO A 147 48.12 16.23 8.46
N ASP A 148 48.79 15.83 7.36
CA ASP A 148 48.69 15.87 5.89
C ASP A 148 49.61 14.75 5.35
N PHE A 149 49.12 13.77 4.57
CA PHE A 149 49.87 12.86 3.66
C PHE A 149 48.85 11.97 2.91
N PRO A 150 49.24 11.29 1.80
CA PRO A 150 49.10 11.69 0.39
C PRO A 150 47.64 11.69 -0.12
N GLU A 151 47.41 12.12 -1.35
CA GLU A 151 46.09 12.35 -1.99
C GLU A 151 44.93 11.43 -1.54
N LYS A 152 43.94 12.10 -0.92
CA LYS A 152 42.63 11.67 -0.43
C LYS A 152 41.97 10.49 -1.17
N GLU A 153 41.87 9.34 -0.48
CA GLU A 153 40.64 8.54 -0.51
C GLU A 153 39.68 9.05 0.59
N LYS A 154 38.70 9.86 0.18
CA LYS A 154 37.63 10.36 1.04
C LYS A 154 36.87 9.17 1.65
N SER A 155 36.87 9.04 2.98
CA SER A 155 35.91 8.16 3.66
C SER A 155 34.49 8.61 3.29
N LYS A 156 33.73 7.72 2.63
CA LYS A 156 32.39 8.00 2.10
C LYS A 156 31.46 8.42 3.24
N ILE A 157 30.96 9.66 3.18
CA ILE A 157 29.66 9.99 3.79
C ILE A 157 28.68 8.95 3.26
N GLU A 158 27.98 8.22 4.14
CA GLU A 158 26.91 7.31 3.76
C GLU A 158 25.79 8.15 3.13
N LYS A 159 25.87 8.33 1.81
CA LYS A 159 24.88 9.01 0.99
C LYS A 159 23.69 8.07 0.83
N ASP A 160 22.53 8.50 1.30
CA ASP A 160 21.27 7.76 1.24
C ASP A 160 20.22 8.69 0.65
N CYS A 161 19.54 8.24 -0.40
CA CYS A 161 18.54 9.03 -1.10
C CYS A 161 17.43 8.12 -1.57
N ILE A 162 16.25 8.29 -0.99
CA ILE A 162 15.06 7.53 -1.33
C ILE A 162 13.96 8.49 -1.76
N ILE A 163 13.43 8.29 -2.96
CA ILE A 163 12.33 9.05 -3.53
C ILE A 163 11.13 8.11 -3.71
N GLU A 164 10.10 8.34 -2.89
CA GLU A 164 8.84 7.57 -2.92
C GLU A 164 7.74 8.40 -3.62
N PHE A 165 6.92 7.73 -4.43
CA PHE A 165 5.78 8.32 -5.15
C PHE A 165 4.47 7.89 -4.50
N PHE A 166 3.51 8.80 -4.39
CA PHE A 166 2.17 8.51 -3.87
C PHE A 166 1.09 9.20 -4.71
N PRO A 167 -0.12 8.62 -4.80
CA PRO A 167 -1.21 9.25 -5.50
C PRO A 167 -1.79 10.39 -4.66
N LYS A 168 -2.45 11.33 -5.33
CA LYS A 168 -3.35 12.27 -4.66
C LYS A 168 -4.68 11.57 -4.43
N LYS A 169 -5.13 11.52 -3.16
CA LYS A 169 -6.35 10.77 -2.76
C LYS A 169 -7.65 11.13 -3.50
N LYS A 170 -7.70 12.27 -4.21
CA LYS A 170 -8.89 12.69 -4.98
C LYS A 170 -8.88 12.18 -6.43
N ASP A 171 -7.76 11.62 -6.88
CA ASP A 171 -7.48 11.42 -8.30
C ASP A 171 -7.45 9.92 -8.70
N TYR A 172 -7.83 9.00 -7.78
CA TYR A 172 -7.75 7.54 -7.98
C TYR A 172 -8.48 7.01 -9.24
N TRP A 173 -9.43 7.77 -9.80
CA TRP A 173 -10.15 7.42 -11.03
C TRP A 173 -9.65 8.17 -12.27
N GLU A 174 -8.88 9.26 -12.09
CA GLU A 174 -8.32 10.02 -13.20
C GLU A 174 -7.15 9.29 -13.86
N TYR A 175 -6.42 8.46 -13.10
CA TYR A 175 -5.35 7.60 -13.59
C TYR A 175 -5.24 6.36 -12.71
N GLY A 176 -4.56 5.31 -13.18
CA GLY A 176 -4.27 4.15 -12.35
C GLY A 176 -3.03 4.40 -11.49
N PHE A 177 -3.11 4.07 -10.21
CA PHE A 177 -1.95 4.02 -9.32
C PHE A 177 -2.04 2.77 -8.47
N ASP A 178 -0.94 2.03 -8.39
CA ASP A 178 -0.84 0.83 -7.58
C ASP A 178 0.54 0.73 -6.92
N SER A 179 0.59 0.43 -5.63
CA SER A 179 1.85 0.22 -4.91
C SER A 179 1.67 -0.77 -3.77
N TYR A 180 2.76 -1.43 -3.40
CA TYR A 180 2.76 -2.38 -2.30
C TYR A 180 2.28 -1.74 -0.98
N GLU A 181 2.64 -0.49 -0.71
CA GLU A 181 2.27 0.24 0.52
C GLU A 181 0.76 0.47 0.64
N GLU A 182 0.09 0.73 -0.48
CA GLU A 182 -1.37 0.90 -0.49
C GLU A 182 -2.07 -0.46 -0.53
N THR A 183 -1.58 -1.37 -1.36
CA THR A 183 -2.24 -2.64 -1.64
C THR A 183 -2.07 -3.65 -0.51
N GLN A 184 -0.99 -3.66 0.27
CA GLN A 184 -0.83 -4.64 1.36
C GLN A 184 -1.87 -4.53 2.49
N ARG A 185 -2.68 -3.47 2.53
CA ARG A 185 -3.71 -3.27 3.56
C ARG A 185 -4.85 -4.28 3.33
N GLY A 186 -5.13 -5.09 4.34
CA GLY A 186 -6.15 -6.14 4.28
C GLY A 186 -5.75 -7.37 3.46
N CYS A 187 -4.52 -7.44 2.94
CA CYS A 187 -4.02 -8.63 2.24
C CYS A 187 -3.74 -9.76 3.23
N THR A 188 -4.22 -10.98 2.92
CA THR A 188 -4.05 -12.15 3.79
C THR A 188 -2.66 -12.76 3.69
N ASP A 189 -1.94 -12.53 2.59
CA ASP A 189 -0.59 -13.02 2.35
C ASP A 189 0.30 -11.92 1.74
N LYS A 190 0.95 -11.17 2.62
CA LYS A 190 1.81 -10.04 2.23
C LYS A 190 3.10 -10.48 1.55
N GLU A 191 3.65 -11.64 1.90
CA GLU A 191 4.90 -12.11 1.30
C GLU A 191 4.66 -12.57 -0.14
N ALA A 192 3.55 -13.25 -0.41
CA ALA A 192 3.13 -13.52 -1.79
C ALA A 192 2.89 -12.22 -2.57
N LEU A 193 2.28 -11.21 -1.94
CA LEU A 193 2.06 -9.91 -2.58
C LEU A 193 3.35 -9.19 -2.98
N LYS A 194 4.44 -9.30 -2.20
CA LYS A 194 5.74 -8.69 -2.56
C LYS A 194 6.28 -9.17 -3.90
N THR A 195 5.94 -10.39 -4.32
CA THR A 195 6.39 -10.94 -5.62
C THR A 195 5.78 -10.18 -6.82
N GLU A 196 4.62 -9.56 -6.65
CA GLU A 196 3.95 -8.74 -7.68
C GLU A 196 4.66 -7.38 -7.89
N TYR A 197 5.18 -6.76 -6.83
CA TYR A 197 5.74 -5.40 -6.87
C TYR A 197 7.27 -5.33 -7.01
N LYS A 198 7.94 -6.49 -7.15
CA LYS A 198 9.39 -6.70 -7.33
C LYS A 198 10.29 -5.70 -6.60
N ARG A 199 10.99 -6.15 -5.56
CA ARG A 199 12.00 -5.34 -4.87
C ARG A 199 12.99 -4.73 -5.86
N TYR A 200 13.31 -3.46 -5.66
CA TYR A 200 14.21 -2.70 -6.52
C TYR A 200 15.33 -2.08 -5.71
N GLU A 201 16.55 -2.14 -6.23
CA GLU A 201 17.75 -1.65 -5.55
C GLU A 201 17.87 -0.14 -5.69
N ILE A 202 18.13 0.54 -4.56
CA ILE A 202 18.29 2.00 -4.52
C ILE A 202 19.48 2.38 -3.62
N ILE A 203 19.97 3.60 -3.78
CA ILE A 203 21.11 4.09 -3.00
C ILE A 203 20.74 4.21 -1.50
N GLY A 204 21.56 3.61 -0.64
CA GLY A 204 21.44 3.71 0.83
C GLY A 204 20.73 2.53 1.51
N GLU A 205 20.62 1.38 0.85
CA GLU A 205 19.84 0.20 1.27
C GLU A 205 19.88 -0.14 2.77
N LYS A 206 18.81 0.25 3.48
CA LYS A 206 18.43 -0.29 4.80
C LYS A 206 16.97 -0.77 4.86
N GLU A 207 16.14 -0.41 3.87
CA GLU A 207 14.70 -0.75 3.78
C GLU A 207 14.39 -1.37 2.41
N GLU A 208 13.39 -2.26 2.34
CA GLU A 208 12.89 -2.79 1.06
C GLU A 208 12.17 -1.67 0.28
N TYR A 209 12.48 -1.53 -1.02
CA TYR A 209 11.82 -0.58 -1.92
C TYR A 209 11.08 -1.34 -3.02
N PHE A 210 9.79 -1.05 -3.19
CA PHE A 210 8.94 -1.63 -4.22
C PHE A 210 8.51 -0.53 -5.19
N VAL A 211 8.62 -0.78 -6.49
CA VAL A 211 8.35 0.25 -7.51
C VAL A 211 6.83 0.39 -7.69
N PRO A 212 6.25 1.59 -7.49
CA PRO A 212 4.84 1.80 -7.76
C PRO A 212 4.55 1.81 -9.27
N TRP A 213 3.35 1.40 -9.62
CA TRP A 213 2.79 1.42 -10.97
C TRP A 213 1.89 2.63 -11.17
N VAL A 214 1.98 3.23 -12.36
CA VAL A 214 1.10 4.29 -12.80
C VAL A 214 0.59 3.97 -14.19
N SER A 215 -0.70 4.14 -14.41
CA SER A 215 -1.35 4.01 -15.71
C SER A 215 -1.93 5.36 -16.12
N ILE A 216 -1.35 5.96 -17.17
CA ILE A 216 -1.73 7.28 -17.70
C ILE A 216 -1.82 7.25 -19.21
N ARG A 217 -2.76 8.00 -19.79
CA ARG A 217 -2.94 8.10 -21.25
C ARG A 217 -1.95 9.09 -21.88
N LYS A 218 -1.63 8.89 -23.16
CA LYS A 218 -0.90 9.90 -23.95
C LYS A 218 -1.63 11.25 -23.90
N GLY A 219 -0.87 12.32 -23.67
CA GLY A 219 -1.36 13.69 -23.51
C GLY A 219 -1.93 13.99 -22.12
N GLN A 220 -2.08 12.99 -21.25
CA GLN A 220 -2.59 13.20 -19.90
C GLN A 220 -1.50 13.76 -18.99
N ARG A 221 -1.92 14.69 -18.13
CA ARG A 221 -1.09 15.34 -17.12
C ARG A 221 -1.64 15.04 -15.73
N ILE A 222 -0.81 14.43 -14.88
CA ILE A 222 -1.19 14.03 -13.50
C ILE A 222 -0.21 14.61 -12.49
N THR A 223 -0.63 14.74 -11.23
CA THR A 223 0.28 15.12 -10.13
C THR A 223 0.44 13.98 -9.14
N LEU A 224 1.68 13.58 -8.90
CA LEU A 224 2.05 12.63 -7.85
C LEU A 224 2.66 13.38 -6.68
N LYS A 225 2.37 12.92 -5.46
CA LYS A 225 3.07 13.36 -4.26
C LYS A 225 4.43 12.67 -4.20
N LEU A 226 5.42 13.40 -3.71
CA LEU A 226 6.76 12.89 -3.46
C LEU A 226 7.07 12.92 -1.96
N LYS A 227 7.82 11.92 -1.51
CA LYS A 227 8.40 11.90 -0.16
C LYS A 227 9.92 11.66 -0.27
N PRO A 228 10.72 12.73 -0.44
CA PRO A 228 12.17 12.62 -0.46
C PRO A 228 12.72 12.31 0.94
N LYS A 229 13.51 11.24 1.08
CA LYS A 229 14.35 10.94 2.25
C LYS A 229 15.81 11.09 1.81
N ILE A 230 16.42 12.24 2.05
CA ILE A 230 17.77 12.56 1.55
C ILE A 230 18.71 12.75 2.74
N LYS A 231 19.78 11.96 2.81
CA LYS A 231 20.89 12.07 3.77
C LYS A 231 22.20 12.23 3.00
N GLY A 232 22.93 13.29 3.33
CA GLY A 232 24.15 13.67 2.61
C GLY A 232 23.87 14.63 1.46
N HIS A 233 24.96 15.08 0.82
CA HIS A 233 24.91 16.02 -0.29
C HIS A 233 24.85 15.27 -1.62
N PHE A 234 23.88 15.64 -2.47
CA PHE A 234 23.79 15.24 -3.88
C PHE A 234 23.86 16.49 -4.74
N GLU A 235 24.70 16.49 -5.77
CA GLU A 235 24.83 17.61 -6.70
C GLU A 235 23.54 17.75 -7.51
N LYS A 236 22.96 16.62 -7.91
CA LYS A 236 21.69 16.58 -8.63
C LYS A 236 20.88 15.35 -8.25
N ILE A 237 19.58 15.54 -8.12
CA ILE A 237 18.58 14.47 -8.06
C ILE A 237 17.59 14.78 -9.16
N GLU A 238 17.51 13.93 -10.17
CA GLU A 238 16.77 14.21 -11.40
C GLU A 238 15.98 13.00 -11.88
N ILE A 239 14.89 13.28 -12.56
CA ILE A 239 14.05 12.30 -13.24
C ILE A 239 13.80 12.77 -14.67
N ALA A 240 14.05 11.90 -15.64
CA ALA A 240 13.89 12.19 -17.04
C ALA A 240 13.61 10.91 -17.83
N HIS A 241 12.82 11.03 -18.88
CA HIS A 241 12.57 9.97 -19.85
C HIS A 241 12.09 10.60 -21.16
N ALA A 242 12.36 9.98 -22.31
CA ALA A 242 11.94 10.55 -23.60
C ALA A 242 10.41 10.66 -23.73
N ASP A 243 9.70 9.66 -23.19
CA ASP A 243 8.24 9.55 -23.31
C ASP A 243 7.45 10.39 -22.28
N PHE A 244 8.12 11.04 -21.32
CA PHE A 244 7.47 11.73 -20.22
C PHE A 244 8.11 13.09 -19.91
N THR A 245 7.26 14.08 -19.62
CA THR A 245 7.70 15.37 -19.09
C THR A 245 7.46 15.41 -17.59
N PHE A 246 8.50 15.73 -16.82
CA PHE A 246 8.47 15.81 -15.37
C PHE A 246 8.67 17.25 -14.89
N GLU A 247 7.77 17.73 -14.04
CA GLU A 247 7.80 19.11 -13.53
C GLU A 247 7.63 19.15 -11.99
N PRO A 248 8.67 19.51 -11.22
CA PRO A 248 10.03 19.81 -11.68
C PRO A 248 10.79 18.53 -12.09
N ALA A 249 11.72 18.64 -13.05
CA ALA A 249 12.62 17.55 -13.43
C ALA A 249 13.73 17.31 -12.40
N GLN A 250 14.07 18.35 -11.61
CA GLN A 250 15.01 18.27 -10.50
C GLN A 250 14.27 18.21 -9.16
N ILE A 251 14.70 17.29 -8.31
CA ILE A 251 14.10 17.01 -7.02
C ILE A 251 15.04 17.53 -5.92
N THR A 252 14.45 18.21 -4.94
CA THR A 252 15.15 18.74 -3.76
C THR A 252 14.49 18.17 -2.51
N PRO A 253 15.10 18.31 -1.31
CA PRO A 253 14.43 17.95 -0.06
C PRO A 253 13.08 18.66 0.15
N GLY A 254 12.87 19.83 -0.47
CA GLY A 254 11.62 20.58 -0.42
C GLY A 254 10.56 20.16 -1.45
N THR A 255 10.90 19.29 -2.41
CA THR A 255 9.99 18.89 -3.50
C THR A 255 8.94 17.91 -2.96
N LYS A 256 7.70 18.39 -2.79
CA LYS A 256 6.58 17.60 -2.24
C LYS A 256 5.70 16.92 -3.28
N GLN A 257 5.80 17.34 -4.53
CA GLN A 257 4.99 16.81 -5.62
C GLN A 257 5.71 16.99 -6.95
N ILE A 258 5.32 16.17 -7.92
CA ILE A 258 5.80 16.24 -9.29
C ILE A 258 4.61 16.09 -10.23
N THR A 259 4.62 16.86 -11.31
CA THR A 259 3.65 16.73 -12.39
C THR A 259 4.27 15.90 -13.50
N VAL A 260 3.54 14.89 -13.94
CA VAL A 260 3.96 13.98 -15.02
C VAL A 260 3.03 14.18 -16.20
N THR A 261 3.58 14.42 -17.37
CA THR A 261 2.82 14.43 -18.64
C THR A 261 3.32 13.28 -19.50
N CYS A 262 2.41 12.43 -20.00
CA CYS A 262 2.77 11.38 -20.95
C CYS A 262 2.77 11.93 -22.37
N ASN A 263 3.91 11.85 -23.06
CA ASN A 263 4.05 12.38 -24.41
C ASN A 263 3.87 11.30 -25.49
N ALA A 264 3.99 10.01 -25.12
CA ALA A 264 4.00 8.90 -26.05
C ALA A 264 2.90 7.86 -25.78
N LEU A 265 2.64 7.02 -26.79
CA LEU A 265 1.94 5.75 -26.58
C LEU A 265 2.96 4.71 -26.13
N LEU A 266 2.60 3.92 -25.13
CA LEU A 266 3.45 2.90 -24.53
C LEU A 266 2.88 1.54 -24.90
N GLU A 267 3.62 0.81 -25.74
CA GLU A 267 3.32 -0.60 -26.07
C GLU A 267 3.69 -1.54 -24.93
N ASN A 268 4.77 -1.22 -24.21
CA ASN A 268 5.34 -2.02 -23.14
C ASN A 268 5.41 -1.23 -21.83
N GLU A 269 5.58 -1.96 -20.73
CA GLU A 269 5.86 -1.37 -19.43
C GLU A 269 7.13 -0.51 -19.51
N THR A 270 7.12 0.67 -18.91
CA THR A 270 8.24 1.61 -18.97
C THR A 270 8.67 2.00 -17.57
N LEU A 271 9.87 1.58 -17.18
CA LEU A 271 10.49 1.95 -15.91
C LEU A 271 11.21 3.29 -16.05
N VAL A 272 10.90 4.24 -15.17
CA VAL A 272 11.60 5.51 -15.08
C VAL A 272 12.24 5.64 -13.72
N GLU A 273 13.56 5.83 -13.71
CA GLU A 273 14.34 5.95 -12.50
C GLU A 273 14.57 7.42 -12.12
N VAL A 274 14.57 7.68 -10.82
CA VAL A 274 15.11 8.90 -10.25
C VAL A 274 16.59 8.67 -9.98
N LYS A 275 17.46 9.53 -10.51
CA LYS A 275 18.90 9.41 -10.35
C LYS A 275 19.43 10.51 -9.42
N ALA A 276 20.09 10.11 -8.34
CA ALA A 276 20.86 10.98 -7.47
C ALA A 276 22.36 10.80 -7.79
N ASP A 277 23.00 11.83 -8.35
CA ASP A 277 24.38 11.78 -8.86
C ASP A 277 24.64 10.55 -9.77
N GLY A 278 23.67 10.18 -10.61
CA GLY A 278 23.75 9.03 -11.52
C GLY A 278 23.41 7.66 -10.91
N LYS A 279 23.15 7.58 -9.60
CA LYS A 279 22.71 6.36 -8.91
C LYS A 279 21.20 6.35 -8.71
N THR A 280 20.57 5.20 -8.79
CA THR A 280 19.11 5.07 -8.56
C THR A 280 18.76 5.44 -7.12
N ALA A 281 17.87 6.40 -6.96
CA ALA A 281 17.33 6.87 -5.69
C ALA A 281 15.82 6.58 -5.53
N GLY A 282 15.20 6.05 -6.58
CA GLY A 282 13.79 5.68 -6.62
C GLY A 282 13.41 5.35 -8.06
N ALA A 283 12.23 4.81 -8.25
CA ALA A 283 11.72 4.51 -9.58
C ALA A 283 10.20 4.54 -9.60
N ILE A 284 9.64 4.60 -10.80
CA ILE A 284 8.22 4.50 -11.06
C ILE A 284 8.01 3.72 -12.36
N ASN A 285 7.08 2.78 -12.35
CA ASN A 285 6.69 2.03 -13.54
C ASN A 285 5.47 2.66 -14.19
N PHE A 286 5.50 2.80 -15.51
CA PHE A 286 4.36 3.17 -16.32
C PHE A 286 3.80 1.94 -17.04
N PHE A 287 2.52 1.69 -16.83
CA PHE A 287 1.77 0.63 -17.49
C PHE A 287 1.53 0.96 -18.97
N PRO A 288 1.48 -0.03 -19.89
CA PRO A 288 1.21 0.24 -21.30
C PRO A 288 -0.11 0.99 -21.46
N ASN A 289 -0.18 1.97 -22.36
CA ASN A 289 -1.30 2.91 -22.38
C ASN A 289 -2.00 3.05 -23.74
N ILE A 290 -1.80 2.08 -24.63
CA ILE A 290 -2.63 1.95 -25.83
C ILE A 290 -4.06 1.58 -25.41
N PRO A 291 -5.06 2.44 -25.64
CA PRO A 291 -6.41 2.18 -25.19
C PRO A 291 -6.99 0.92 -25.81
N LYS A 292 -7.66 0.11 -24.99
CA LYS A 292 -8.47 -1.02 -25.45
C LYS A 292 -9.93 -0.61 -25.45
N LYS A 293 -10.67 -1.05 -26.46
CA LYS A 293 -12.08 -0.73 -26.62
C LYS A 293 -12.90 -1.96 -26.32
N VAL A 294 -13.94 -1.81 -25.50
CA VAL A 294 -14.89 -2.87 -25.20
C VAL A 294 -16.27 -2.35 -25.53
N LYS A 295 -16.98 -3.05 -26.41
CA LYS A 295 -18.33 -2.68 -26.78
C LYS A 295 -19.31 -3.13 -25.71
N LEU A 296 -20.30 -2.28 -25.45
CA LEU A 296 -21.39 -2.60 -24.53
C LEU A 296 -22.73 -2.14 -25.10
N ARG A 297 -23.77 -2.96 -24.93
CA ARG A 297 -25.17 -2.55 -25.14
C ARG A 297 -25.92 -2.67 -23.83
N TRP A 298 -26.71 -1.65 -23.53
CA TRP A 298 -27.53 -1.61 -22.32
C TRP A 298 -29.00 -1.80 -22.65
N VAL A 299 -29.69 -2.50 -21.75
CA VAL A 299 -31.06 -2.98 -21.92
C VAL A 299 -31.81 -2.73 -20.62
N THR A 300 -32.97 -2.08 -20.68
CA THR A 300 -33.88 -1.98 -19.54
C THR A 300 -34.89 -3.12 -19.57
N VAL A 301 -35.04 -3.79 -18.44
CA VAL A 301 -35.85 -4.99 -18.28
C VAL A 301 -36.90 -4.75 -17.21
N GLY A 302 -38.16 -5.01 -17.55
CA GLY A 302 -39.29 -4.86 -16.64
C GLY A 302 -40.33 -5.95 -16.84
N ILE A 303 -41.20 -6.17 -15.84
CA ILE A 303 -42.41 -6.99 -16.03
C ILE A 303 -43.59 -6.14 -16.50
N ASN A 304 -43.50 -4.82 -16.32
CA ASN A 304 -44.46 -3.84 -16.81
C ASN A 304 -43.75 -2.53 -17.23
N LYS A 305 -44.51 -1.57 -17.78
CA LYS A 305 -43.98 -0.28 -18.22
C LYS A 305 -43.48 0.60 -17.05
N GLY A 306 -44.05 0.45 -15.86
CA GLY A 306 -43.65 1.17 -14.66
C GLY A 306 -42.25 0.80 -14.19
N ASP A 307 -41.85 -0.47 -14.31
CA ASP A 307 -40.49 -0.90 -14.00
C ASP A 307 -39.46 -0.22 -14.90
N ILE A 308 -39.75 -0.19 -16.20
CA ILE A 308 -38.92 0.50 -17.19
C ILE A 308 -38.81 1.99 -16.85
N TYR A 309 -39.94 2.62 -16.51
CA TYR A 309 -39.94 4.01 -16.08
C TYR A 309 -39.05 4.24 -14.85
N ASN A 310 -39.11 3.37 -13.83
CA ASN A 310 -38.26 3.48 -12.64
C ASN A 310 -36.77 3.38 -12.99
N ILE A 311 -36.39 2.47 -13.88
CA ILE A 311 -35.00 2.35 -14.35
C ILE A 311 -34.59 3.61 -15.11
N ASP A 312 -35.44 4.12 -16.00
CA ASP A 312 -35.18 5.35 -16.77
C ASP A 312 -35.01 6.56 -15.82
N GLN A 313 -35.62 6.57 -14.63
CA GLN A 313 -35.38 7.62 -13.62
C GLN A 313 -34.00 7.52 -12.95
N ILE A 314 -33.52 6.30 -12.69
CA ILE A 314 -32.20 6.04 -12.12
C ILE A 314 -31.13 6.32 -13.18
N MET A 315 -31.32 5.75 -14.37
CA MET A 315 -30.40 5.74 -15.49
C MET A 315 -30.90 6.64 -16.60
N LYS A 316 -30.95 7.95 -16.29
CA LYS A 316 -31.58 9.00 -17.11
C LYS A 316 -31.13 9.06 -18.56
N ASN A 317 -29.86 8.72 -18.81
CA ASN A 317 -29.27 8.69 -20.14
C ASN A 317 -27.95 7.92 -20.13
N LYS A 318 -27.45 7.67 -21.34
CA LYS A 318 -26.17 7.02 -21.62
C LYS A 318 -24.97 7.67 -20.94
N ALA A 319 -24.93 9.00 -20.82
CA ALA A 319 -23.77 9.73 -20.29
C ALA A 319 -23.49 9.40 -18.80
N ILE A 320 -24.52 9.01 -18.04
CA ILE A 320 -24.36 8.53 -16.66
C ILE A 320 -23.57 7.22 -16.65
N LEU A 321 -23.91 6.25 -17.51
CA LEU A 321 -23.17 5.00 -17.64
C LEU A 321 -21.73 5.23 -18.09
N GLU A 322 -21.53 6.07 -19.12
CA GLU A 322 -20.21 6.41 -19.62
C GLU A 322 -19.34 7.03 -18.53
N LEU A 323 -19.92 7.86 -17.64
CA LEU A 323 -19.22 8.42 -16.49
C LEU A 323 -18.80 7.34 -15.48
N TYR A 324 -19.68 6.37 -15.19
CA TYR A 324 -19.37 5.27 -14.28
C TYR A 324 -18.22 4.43 -14.83
N PHE A 325 -18.29 4.08 -16.11
CA PHE A 325 -17.24 3.32 -16.77
C PHE A 325 -15.93 4.09 -16.89
N LYS A 326 -15.98 5.36 -17.25
CA LYS A 326 -14.79 6.21 -17.29
C LYS A 326 -14.07 6.23 -15.94
N LYS A 327 -14.79 6.31 -14.82
CA LYS A 327 -14.14 6.30 -13.50
C LYS A 327 -13.49 4.94 -13.17
N ALA A 328 -14.17 3.85 -13.51
CA ALA A 328 -13.75 2.51 -13.09
C ALA A 328 -12.68 1.88 -13.99
N PHE A 329 -12.72 2.14 -15.30
CA PHE A 329 -11.90 1.47 -16.32
C PHE A 329 -10.73 2.31 -16.85
N ASN A 330 -10.72 3.61 -16.57
CA ASN A 330 -9.60 4.48 -16.97
C ASN A 330 -8.25 4.07 -16.35
N PRO A 331 -8.16 3.59 -15.09
CA PRO A 331 -6.94 2.97 -14.57
C PRO A 331 -6.40 1.82 -15.43
N ALA A 332 -7.28 1.03 -16.04
CA ALA A 332 -6.89 -0.07 -16.93
C ALA A 332 -6.73 0.37 -18.40
N VAL A 333 -6.86 1.67 -18.70
CA VAL A 333 -6.83 2.22 -20.07
C VAL A 333 -7.82 1.50 -21.00
N ILE A 334 -9.01 1.20 -20.48
CA ILE A 334 -10.12 0.61 -21.23
C ILE A 334 -11.20 1.66 -21.45
N ASP A 335 -11.66 1.76 -22.69
CA ASP A 335 -12.77 2.58 -23.12
C ASP A 335 -14.00 1.67 -23.35
N ILE A 336 -14.99 1.76 -22.46
CA ILE A 336 -16.27 1.08 -22.64
C ILE A 336 -17.12 1.91 -23.62
N GLU A 337 -17.30 1.39 -24.83
CA GLU A 337 -18.10 2.00 -25.88
C GLU A 337 -19.55 1.51 -25.76
N VAL A 338 -20.39 2.31 -25.09
CA VAL A 338 -21.84 2.03 -25.07
C VAL A 338 -22.38 2.34 -26.46
N GLU A 339 -22.82 1.34 -27.22
CA GLU A 339 -23.13 1.51 -28.64
C GLU A 339 -24.50 2.16 -28.89
N ASN A 340 -25.51 1.74 -28.12
CA ASN A 340 -26.88 2.24 -28.31
C ASN A 340 -27.13 3.52 -27.49
N THR A 341 -27.58 4.57 -28.19
CA THR A 341 -27.91 5.88 -27.59
C THR A 341 -28.99 5.74 -26.51
N GLU A 342 -30.05 5.00 -26.82
CA GLU A 342 -31.16 4.69 -25.92
C GLU A 342 -31.14 3.20 -25.57
N PRO A 343 -31.54 2.81 -24.34
CA PRO A 343 -31.54 1.41 -23.95
C PRO A 343 -32.57 0.63 -24.75
N TYR A 344 -32.24 -0.62 -25.12
CA TYR A 344 -33.26 -1.54 -25.59
C TYR A 344 -34.26 -1.82 -24.46
N LYS A 345 -35.56 -1.82 -24.78
CA LYS A 345 -36.62 -2.01 -23.77
C LYS A 345 -37.21 -3.41 -23.88
N LEU A 346 -37.03 -4.24 -22.85
CA LEU A 346 -37.60 -5.58 -22.74
C LEU A 346 -38.67 -5.61 -21.65
N ILE A 347 -39.89 -5.97 -22.05
CA ILE A 347 -40.96 -6.29 -21.12
C ILE A 347 -41.12 -7.79 -21.12
N ILE A 348 -40.89 -8.41 -19.97
CA ILE A 348 -41.10 -9.83 -19.76
C ILE A 348 -42.62 -10.06 -19.76
N PRO A 349 -43.16 -11.05 -20.49
CA PRO A 349 -44.59 -11.33 -20.53
C PRO A 349 -45.14 -11.96 -19.23
N TYR A 350 -44.63 -11.56 -18.07
CA TYR A 350 -44.90 -12.16 -16.76
C TYR A 350 -46.38 -12.24 -16.43
N ALA A 351 -47.15 -11.16 -16.62
CA ALA A 351 -48.59 -11.14 -16.32
C ALA A 351 -49.38 -12.14 -17.18
N ARG A 352 -49.01 -12.30 -18.46
CA ARG A 352 -49.62 -13.29 -19.37
C ARG A 352 -49.35 -14.71 -18.85
N TYR A 353 -48.11 -15.00 -18.45
CA TYR A 353 -47.72 -16.32 -17.95
C TYR A 353 -48.32 -16.63 -16.57
N LYS A 354 -48.32 -15.65 -15.65
CA LYS A 354 -48.93 -15.80 -14.32
C LYS A 354 -50.41 -16.17 -14.41
N LYS A 355 -51.19 -15.42 -15.19
CA LYS A 355 -52.63 -15.68 -15.39
C LYS A 355 -52.87 -17.09 -15.95
N TYR A 356 -52.01 -17.52 -16.87
CA TYR A 356 -52.05 -18.87 -17.45
C TYR A 356 -51.77 -19.95 -16.39
N ILE A 357 -50.68 -19.83 -15.63
CA ILE A 357 -50.30 -20.79 -14.60
C ILE A 357 -51.39 -20.89 -13.51
N GLU A 358 -51.96 -19.75 -13.08
CA GLU A 358 -53.06 -19.73 -12.11
C GLU A 358 -54.31 -20.44 -12.64
N LYS A 359 -54.64 -20.25 -13.94
CA LYS A 359 -55.74 -20.97 -14.60
C LYS A 359 -55.47 -22.47 -14.62
N ARG A 360 -54.25 -22.89 -14.96
CA ARG A 360 -53.81 -24.29 -14.98
C ARG A 360 -53.87 -24.95 -13.60
N TRP A 361 -53.43 -24.25 -12.57
CA TRP A 361 -53.49 -24.75 -11.19
C TRP A 361 -54.93 -24.91 -10.68
N LYS A 362 -55.81 -23.95 -11.00
CA LYS A 362 -57.25 -24.03 -10.67
C LYS A 362 -57.95 -25.18 -11.41
N ALA A 363 -57.68 -25.35 -12.70
CA ALA A 363 -58.22 -26.45 -13.50
C ALA A 363 -57.76 -27.82 -12.93
N LYS A 364 -56.46 -27.97 -12.62
CA LYS A 364 -55.91 -29.19 -12.01
C LYS A 364 -56.55 -29.51 -10.66
N LYS A 365 -56.79 -28.49 -9.81
CA LYS A 365 -57.49 -28.67 -8.53
C LYS A 365 -58.95 -29.12 -8.68
N LYS A 366 -59.59 -28.76 -9.79
CA LYS A 366 -60.98 -29.13 -10.11
C LYS A 366 -61.11 -30.42 -10.93
N GLY A 367 -60.00 -31.07 -11.29
CA GLY A 367 -60.02 -32.24 -12.18
C GLY A 367 -60.34 -31.91 -13.64
N GLU A 368 -60.24 -30.64 -14.05
CA GLU A 368 -60.53 -30.19 -15.42
C GLU A 368 -59.30 -30.40 -16.32
N VAL A 369 -59.51 -31.01 -17.51
CA VAL A 369 -58.48 -31.11 -18.56
C VAL A 369 -58.50 -29.83 -19.39
N LEU A 370 -57.36 -29.15 -19.51
CA LEU A 370 -57.24 -27.95 -20.35
C LEU A 370 -56.99 -28.34 -21.81
N SER A 371 -57.57 -27.59 -22.74
CA SER A 371 -57.42 -27.82 -24.19
C SER A 371 -55.96 -27.65 -24.65
N PRO A 372 -55.49 -28.43 -25.65
CA PRO A 372 -54.12 -28.36 -26.17
C PRO A 372 -53.74 -27.05 -26.85
N ASP A 373 -54.71 -26.22 -27.25
CA ASP A 373 -54.54 -25.04 -28.12
C ASP A 373 -53.73 -23.86 -27.53
N PHE A 374 -53.10 -24.05 -26.38
CA PHE A 374 -52.22 -23.08 -25.74
C PHE A 374 -50.96 -23.79 -25.24
N GLU A 375 -50.13 -24.29 -26.17
CA GLU A 375 -48.74 -24.61 -25.87
C GLU A 375 -48.01 -23.32 -25.49
N VAL A 376 -48.01 -22.98 -24.20
CA VAL A 376 -46.88 -22.26 -23.64
C VAL A 376 -45.74 -23.27 -23.69
N ASP A 377 -44.62 -22.89 -24.31
CA ASP A 377 -43.40 -23.67 -24.22
C ASP A 377 -43.20 -24.07 -22.76
N SER A 378 -43.32 -25.37 -22.48
CA SER A 378 -43.31 -25.90 -21.13
C SER A 378 -42.03 -25.50 -20.38
N HIS A 379 -40.95 -25.22 -21.13
CA HIS A 379 -39.69 -24.70 -20.61
C HIS A 379 -39.84 -23.26 -20.09
N LEU A 380 -40.62 -22.42 -20.77
CA LEU A 380 -40.85 -21.03 -20.40
C LEU A 380 -41.84 -20.88 -19.23
N GLU A 381 -42.85 -21.76 -19.16
CA GLU A 381 -43.74 -21.87 -18.01
C GLU A 381 -42.95 -22.29 -16.75
N GLN A 382 -42.12 -23.33 -16.86
CA GLN A 382 -41.23 -23.76 -15.80
C GLN A 382 -40.24 -22.68 -15.41
N PHE A 383 -39.69 -21.94 -16.38
CA PHE A 383 -38.79 -20.83 -16.11
C PHE A 383 -39.44 -19.76 -15.23
N VAL A 384 -40.66 -19.30 -15.54
CA VAL A 384 -41.36 -18.29 -14.72
C VAL A 384 -41.66 -18.82 -13.31
N LEU A 385 -42.13 -20.06 -13.19
CA LEU A 385 -42.40 -20.71 -11.90
C LEU A 385 -41.15 -20.91 -11.04
N ASN A 386 -40.04 -21.27 -11.68
CA ASN A 386 -38.82 -21.63 -10.99
C ASN A 386 -37.96 -20.41 -10.67
N THR A 387 -38.09 -19.30 -11.40
CA THR A 387 -37.21 -18.13 -11.30
C THR A 387 -37.70 -17.07 -10.31
N PHE A 388 -39.02 -16.97 -10.06
CA PHE A 388 -39.60 -15.97 -9.16
C PHE A 388 -40.09 -16.58 -7.84
N SER A 389 -39.94 -15.87 -6.72
CA SER A 389 -40.37 -16.33 -5.40
C SER A 389 -41.88 -16.12 -5.20
N GLY A 390 -42.69 -17.09 -5.62
CA GLY A 390 -44.12 -17.17 -5.30
C GLY A 390 -45.04 -16.21 -6.07
N PHE A 391 -46.36 -16.42 -5.93
CA PHE A 391 -47.41 -15.68 -6.64
C PHE A 391 -47.86 -14.39 -5.95
N SER A 392 -47.41 -14.12 -4.72
CA SER A 392 -47.69 -12.85 -4.02
C SER A 392 -46.67 -11.79 -4.42
N LEU A 393 -47.16 -10.65 -4.92
CA LEU A 393 -46.37 -9.53 -5.41
C LEU A 393 -45.23 -9.13 -4.46
N LYS A 394 -44.02 -9.18 -5.00
CA LYS A 394 -43.10 -8.03 -5.16
C LYS A 394 -41.87 -8.56 -5.89
N ASP A 395 -41.83 -8.41 -7.21
CA ASP A 395 -40.61 -8.16 -7.98
C ASP A 395 -39.31 -8.86 -7.49
N MET A 396 -39.35 -10.13 -7.06
CA MET A 396 -38.21 -10.80 -6.44
C MET A 396 -37.80 -12.00 -7.28
N LEU A 397 -36.61 -11.90 -7.85
CA LEU A 397 -35.90 -13.03 -8.42
C LEU A 397 -35.39 -13.90 -7.28
N LYS A 398 -35.44 -15.24 -7.42
CA LYS A 398 -34.85 -16.13 -6.41
C LYS A 398 -33.34 -15.87 -6.30
N ASN A 399 -32.84 -15.78 -5.06
CA ASN A 399 -31.42 -15.58 -4.78
C ASN A 399 -30.66 -16.90 -4.88
N SER A 400 -30.42 -17.34 -6.11
CA SER A 400 -29.54 -18.47 -6.42
C SER A 400 -28.95 -18.28 -7.82
N ASP A 401 -27.67 -18.57 -7.96
CA ASP A 401 -26.92 -18.35 -9.20
C ASP A 401 -27.51 -19.08 -10.40
N VAL A 402 -27.99 -20.31 -10.18
CA VAL A 402 -28.67 -21.11 -11.22
C VAL A 402 -29.85 -20.35 -11.83
N TYR A 403 -30.67 -19.67 -11.00
CA TYR A 403 -31.82 -18.92 -11.50
C TYR A 403 -31.41 -17.60 -12.15
N LYS A 404 -30.37 -16.92 -11.63
CA LYS A 404 -29.83 -15.69 -12.22
C LYS A 404 -29.23 -15.95 -13.61
N PHE A 405 -28.44 -17.01 -13.79
CA PHE A 405 -27.87 -17.38 -15.08
C PHE A 405 -28.93 -17.79 -16.09
N ARG A 406 -29.91 -18.61 -15.69
CA ARG A 406 -31.06 -18.94 -16.54
C ARG A 406 -31.83 -17.69 -16.95
N PHE A 407 -31.97 -16.72 -16.05
CA PHE A 407 -32.65 -15.47 -16.34
C PHE A 407 -31.89 -14.62 -17.35
N ILE A 408 -30.57 -14.49 -17.21
CA ILE A 408 -29.70 -13.83 -18.20
C ILE A 408 -29.85 -14.47 -19.59
N TYR A 409 -29.76 -15.80 -19.67
CA TYR A 409 -29.93 -16.54 -20.92
C TYR A 409 -31.28 -16.23 -21.59
N TYR A 410 -32.36 -16.29 -20.81
CA TYR A 410 -33.70 -15.96 -21.31
C TYR A 410 -33.81 -14.52 -21.82
N LEU A 411 -33.21 -13.54 -21.13
CA LEU A 411 -33.23 -12.14 -21.56
C LEU A 411 -32.49 -11.95 -22.88
N LYS A 412 -31.38 -12.65 -23.09
CA LYS A 412 -30.63 -12.65 -24.35
C LYS A 412 -31.46 -13.23 -25.51
N GLU A 413 -32.16 -14.34 -25.29
CA GLU A 413 -33.08 -14.91 -26.28
C GLU A 413 -34.19 -13.92 -26.66
N LEU A 414 -34.80 -13.25 -25.67
CA LEU A 414 -35.80 -12.21 -25.92
C LEU A 414 -35.22 -11.00 -26.67
N LEU A 415 -34.02 -10.56 -26.30
CA LEU A 415 -33.35 -9.45 -26.96
C LEU A 415 -33.05 -9.77 -28.42
N THR A 416 -32.56 -10.99 -28.67
CA THR A 416 -32.26 -11.50 -30.02
C THR A 416 -33.53 -11.60 -30.85
N ALA A 417 -34.60 -12.19 -30.31
CA ALA A 417 -35.87 -12.35 -31.01
C ALA A 417 -36.53 -11.00 -31.36
N LYS A 418 -36.39 -9.99 -30.49
CA LYS A 418 -37.05 -8.69 -30.66
C LYS A 418 -36.23 -7.67 -31.46
N TYR A 419 -34.91 -7.64 -31.25
CA TYR A 419 -34.03 -6.59 -31.77
C TYR A 419 -32.88 -7.13 -32.62
N HIS A 420 -32.77 -8.45 -32.82
CA HIS A 420 -31.69 -9.10 -33.57
C HIS A 420 -30.29 -8.75 -33.05
N VAL A 421 -30.16 -8.58 -31.73
CA VAL A 421 -28.90 -8.27 -31.06
C VAL A 421 -28.25 -9.55 -30.55
N SER A 422 -27.01 -9.81 -30.98
CA SER A 422 -26.14 -10.89 -30.47
C SER A 422 -25.18 -10.38 -29.39
N SER A 423 -24.66 -11.29 -28.56
CA SER A 423 -23.59 -11.03 -27.57
C SER A 423 -22.19 -11.47 -28.04
N LYS A 424 -22.08 -11.95 -29.29
CA LYS A 424 -20.80 -12.26 -29.92
C LYS A 424 -20.05 -10.94 -30.11
N ASP A 425 -18.98 -10.74 -29.35
CA ASP A 425 -18.11 -9.55 -29.38
C ASP A 425 -18.74 -8.28 -28.76
N ILE A 426 -19.74 -8.43 -27.88
CA ILE A 426 -20.30 -7.31 -27.11
C ILE A 426 -20.81 -7.71 -25.74
N ILE A 427 -20.56 -6.87 -24.72
CA ILE A 427 -21.13 -7.06 -23.39
C ILE A 427 -22.60 -6.59 -23.40
N LEU A 428 -23.52 -7.44 -22.94
CA LEU A 428 -24.91 -7.06 -22.71
C LEU A 428 -25.13 -6.71 -21.23
N LEU A 429 -25.51 -5.47 -20.96
CA LEU A 429 -25.85 -4.99 -19.62
C LEU A 429 -27.37 -4.89 -19.46
N PHE A 430 -27.96 -5.84 -18.75
CA PHE A 430 -29.36 -5.83 -18.39
C PHE A 430 -29.57 -5.10 -17.07
N LEU A 431 -30.37 -4.04 -17.09
CA LEU A 431 -30.75 -3.25 -15.92
C LEU A 431 -32.21 -3.55 -15.60
N THR A 432 -32.50 -3.96 -14.37
CA THR A 432 -33.86 -4.31 -13.96
C THR A 432 -34.27 -3.64 -12.65
N ASN A 433 -35.54 -3.28 -12.53
CA ASN A 433 -36.16 -2.83 -11.27
C ASN A 433 -36.62 -4.00 -10.40
N LEU A 434 -36.36 -5.24 -10.83
CA LEU A 434 -36.52 -6.41 -9.98
C LEU A 434 -35.51 -6.37 -8.83
N ARG A 435 -35.92 -6.98 -7.73
CA ARG A 435 -35.15 -7.20 -6.51
C ARG A 435 -34.58 -8.60 -6.47
N ASN A 436 -33.45 -8.73 -5.79
CA ASN A 436 -32.87 -10.00 -5.39
C ASN A 436 -32.44 -9.86 -3.93
N GLU A 437 -33.43 -9.93 -3.03
CA GLU A 437 -33.26 -9.78 -1.59
C GLU A 437 -33.92 -10.99 -0.88
N VAL A 438 -33.25 -11.55 0.12
CA VAL A 438 -33.81 -12.56 1.02
C VAL A 438 -33.83 -11.96 2.42
N PRO A 439 -35.01 -11.71 2.99
CA PRO A 439 -35.13 -11.38 4.41
C PRO A 439 -34.83 -12.64 5.25
N GLU A 440 -33.85 -12.58 6.14
CA GLU A 440 -33.52 -13.66 7.08
C GLU A 440 -33.40 -13.08 8.50
N GLY A 441 -34.51 -13.12 9.25
CA GLY A 441 -34.60 -12.49 10.57
C GLY A 441 -34.50 -10.96 10.50
N GLU A 442 -33.59 -10.35 11.27
CA GLU A 442 -33.28 -8.92 11.22
C GLU A 442 -32.27 -8.56 10.12
N LEU A 443 -31.65 -9.55 9.47
CA LEU A 443 -30.67 -9.36 8.40
C LEU A 443 -31.37 -9.50 7.03
N THR A 444 -30.90 -8.74 6.04
CA THR A 444 -31.35 -8.88 4.65
C THR A 444 -30.13 -9.20 3.80
N PHE A 445 -30.09 -10.40 3.25
CA PHE A 445 -29.11 -10.78 2.24
C PHE A 445 -29.60 -10.25 0.89
N TYR A 446 -28.74 -9.60 0.13
CA TYR A 446 -29.10 -9.09 -1.18
C TYR A 446 -27.95 -9.31 -2.14
N ASN A 447 -28.30 -9.50 -3.42
CA ASN A 447 -27.34 -9.46 -4.49
C ASN A 447 -27.73 -8.37 -5.49
N ASN A 448 -26.82 -7.43 -5.72
CA ASN A 448 -27.06 -6.27 -6.59
C ASN A 448 -26.77 -6.57 -8.06
N GLY A 449 -26.08 -7.66 -8.37
CA GLY A 449 -25.77 -8.02 -9.74
C GLY A 449 -25.50 -9.50 -9.96
N SER A 450 -25.32 -9.87 -11.22
CA SER A 450 -24.87 -11.20 -11.61
C SER A 450 -24.31 -11.15 -13.00
N THR A 451 -23.16 -11.78 -13.21
CA THR A 451 -22.49 -11.80 -14.50
C THR A 451 -22.26 -13.23 -14.96
N SER A 452 -22.68 -13.53 -16.18
CA SER A 452 -22.29 -14.74 -16.89
C SER A 452 -21.17 -14.40 -17.87
N LYS A 453 -19.95 -14.86 -17.57
CA LYS A 453 -18.78 -14.69 -18.43
C LYS A 453 -18.98 -15.39 -19.78
N GLU A 454 -19.54 -16.60 -19.78
CA GLU A 454 -19.83 -17.38 -21.00
C GLU A 454 -20.82 -16.67 -21.93
N GLU A 455 -21.80 -15.98 -21.35
CA GLU A 455 -22.84 -15.28 -22.10
C GLU A 455 -22.50 -13.82 -22.42
N ASN A 456 -21.33 -13.33 -21.98
CA ASN A 456 -20.93 -11.93 -22.13
C ASN A 456 -22.00 -10.97 -21.61
N SER A 457 -22.63 -11.31 -20.48
CA SER A 457 -23.86 -10.65 -20.04
C SER A 457 -23.87 -10.39 -18.54
N CYS A 458 -24.22 -9.17 -18.19
CA CYS A 458 -24.35 -8.67 -16.82
C CYS A 458 -25.82 -8.35 -16.54
N LEU A 459 -26.29 -8.62 -15.32
CA LEU A 459 -27.61 -8.30 -14.83
C LEU A 459 -27.50 -7.47 -13.55
N MET A 460 -28.24 -6.37 -13.47
CA MET A 460 -28.23 -5.44 -12.34
C MET A 460 -29.62 -5.28 -11.73
N PHE A 461 -29.72 -5.49 -10.42
CA PHE A 461 -30.97 -5.38 -9.64
C PHE A 461 -31.11 -4.00 -9.00
N LEU A 462 -31.46 -2.99 -9.80
CA LEU A 462 -31.62 -1.60 -9.36
C LEU A 462 -32.84 -1.39 -8.44
N GLY A 463 -33.73 -2.38 -8.35
CA GLY A 463 -34.88 -2.34 -7.45
C GLY A 463 -34.53 -2.61 -5.98
N ASN A 464 -33.33 -3.12 -5.68
CA ASN A 464 -32.88 -3.40 -4.32
C ASN A 464 -32.85 -2.13 -3.47
N ARG A 465 -33.11 -2.27 -2.17
CA ARG A 465 -33.12 -1.15 -1.21
C ARG A 465 -31.74 -0.52 -1.04
N LYS A 466 -30.69 -1.33 -1.16
CA LYS A 466 -29.29 -0.93 -1.05
C LYS A 466 -28.61 -1.23 -2.38
N SER A 467 -28.55 -0.25 -3.27
CA SER A 467 -27.77 -0.33 -4.51
C SER A 467 -26.98 0.96 -4.70
N THR A 468 -25.77 0.82 -5.24
CA THR A 468 -24.86 1.91 -5.60
C THR A 468 -24.45 1.75 -7.07
N PRO A 469 -25.33 2.16 -8.02
CA PRO A 469 -25.15 1.85 -9.44
C PRO A 469 -23.82 2.33 -10.02
N ASP A 470 -23.28 3.43 -9.49
CA ASP A 470 -22.01 4.01 -9.93
C ASP A 470 -20.78 3.14 -9.63
N THR A 471 -20.90 2.16 -8.73
CA THR A 471 -19.84 1.21 -8.41
C THR A 471 -20.20 -0.23 -8.72
N GLU A 472 -21.47 -0.60 -8.62
CA GLU A 472 -21.93 -1.96 -8.86
C GLU A 472 -22.09 -2.29 -10.34
N ILE A 473 -22.50 -1.33 -11.18
CA ILE A 473 -22.54 -1.54 -12.63
C ILE A 473 -21.12 -1.81 -13.17
N PRO A 474 -20.10 -0.98 -12.86
CA PRO A 474 -18.73 -1.31 -13.24
C PRO A 474 -18.23 -2.64 -12.68
N HIS A 475 -18.59 -2.99 -11.44
CA HIS A 475 -18.20 -4.26 -10.81
C HIS A 475 -18.67 -5.47 -11.63
N GLU A 476 -19.94 -5.50 -12.07
CA GLU A 476 -20.41 -6.59 -12.94
C GLU A 476 -19.72 -6.60 -14.30
N VAL A 477 -19.45 -5.43 -14.89
CA VAL A 477 -18.70 -5.36 -16.15
C VAL A 477 -17.24 -5.82 -15.97
N MET A 478 -16.63 -5.62 -14.80
CA MET A 478 -15.30 -6.16 -14.47
C MET A 478 -15.31 -7.69 -14.39
N HIS A 479 -16.37 -8.30 -13.84
CA HIS A 479 -16.57 -9.75 -13.91
C HIS A 479 -16.64 -10.24 -15.36
N ALA A 480 -17.34 -9.52 -16.24
CA ALA A 480 -17.40 -9.87 -17.67
C ALA A 480 -16.04 -9.76 -18.37
N LEU A 481 -15.15 -8.92 -17.84
CA LEU A 481 -13.75 -8.78 -18.27
C LEU A 481 -12.79 -9.71 -17.49
N GLY A 482 -13.32 -10.70 -16.79
CA GLY A 482 -12.57 -11.81 -16.21
C GLY A 482 -12.10 -11.60 -14.77
N VAL A 483 -12.27 -10.42 -14.18
CA VAL A 483 -11.81 -10.14 -12.82
C VAL A 483 -12.73 -10.81 -11.81
N ASP A 484 -12.17 -11.57 -10.86
CA ASP A 484 -12.93 -12.16 -9.75
C ASP A 484 -12.81 -11.31 -8.47
N HIS A 485 -13.64 -11.64 -7.46
CA HIS A 485 -13.53 -11.05 -6.14
C HIS A 485 -12.14 -11.22 -5.53
N THR A 486 -11.74 -10.32 -4.65
CA THR A 486 -10.40 -10.37 -4.02
C THR A 486 -10.38 -11.20 -2.74
N PHE A 487 -11.43 -11.96 -2.42
CA PHE A 487 -11.60 -12.78 -1.22
C PHE A 487 -12.25 -14.12 -1.58
N LEU A 488 -12.11 -15.12 -0.72
CA LEU A 488 -12.78 -16.41 -0.94
C LEU A 488 -14.30 -16.26 -0.75
N GLU A 489 -15.05 -16.77 -1.71
CA GLU A 489 -16.51 -16.84 -1.62
C GLU A 489 -16.95 -17.97 -0.67
N GLU A 490 -18.26 -18.15 -0.49
CA GLU A 490 -18.81 -19.13 0.46
C GLU A 490 -18.40 -20.58 0.18
N ASP A 491 -18.05 -20.91 -1.07
CA ASP A 491 -17.54 -22.23 -1.45
C ASP A 491 -16.11 -22.50 -0.96
N GLY A 492 -15.39 -21.46 -0.52
CA GLY A 492 -14.00 -21.54 -0.08
C GLY A 492 -13.01 -21.87 -1.21
N ILE A 493 -13.44 -21.84 -2.47
CA ILE A 493 -12.62 -22.23 -3.62
C ILE A 493 -11.98 -20.98 -4.21
N ARG A 494 -10.65 -21.01 -4.31
CA ARG A 494 -9.89 -19.96 -4.99
C ARG A 494 -10.03 -20.13 -6.51
N LYS A 495 -10.50 -19.09 -7.19
CA LYS A 495 -10.57 -19.01 -8.67
C LYS A 495 -9.22 -18.59 -9.24
N ASP A 496 -8.91 -19.01 -10.47
CA ASP A 496 -7.60 -18.80 -11.11
C ASP A 496 -7.21 -17.31 -11.21
N ASN A 497 -8.19 -16.43 -11.45
CA ASN A 497 -7.96 -14.99 -11.57
C ASN A 497 -7.88 -14.27 -10.20
N GLN A 498 -8.02 -14.98 -9.09
CA GLN A 498 -7.77 -14.45 -7.73
C GLN A 498 -6.27 -14.53 -7.39
N LYS A 499 -5.47 -13.67 -8.02
CA LYS A 499 -4.00 -13.65 -7.82
C LYS A 499 -3.58 -13.40 -6.38
N HIS A 500 -4.33 -12.58 -5.64
CA HIS A 500 -4.09 -12.32 -4.22
C HIS A 500 -5.42 -12.27 -3.45
N LEU A 501 -5.39 -12.72 -2.20
CA LEU A 501 -6.54 -12.74 -1.31
C LEU A 501 -6.45 -11.62 -0.26
N PHE A 502 -7.62 -11.12 0.08
CA PHE A 502 -7.85 -10.00 0.98
C PHE A 502 -9.01 -10.33 1.89
N ASN A 503 -9.05 -9.69 3.05
CA ASN A 503 -10.20 -9.74 3.92
C ASN A 503 -11.36 -8.99 3.26
N CYS A 504 -12.52 -9.65 3.18
CA CYS A 504 -13.74 -9.05 2.66
C CYS A 504 -14.08 -7.78 3.45
N THR A 505 -14.49 -6.72 2.75
CA THR A 505 -14.84 -5.38 3.25
C THR A 505 -13.69 -4.50 3.73
N GLU A 506 -12.44 -4.97 3.70
CA GLU A 506 -11.29 -4.22 4.21
C GLU A 506 -10.57 -3.35 3.16
N THR A 507 -10.90 -3.51 1.88
CA THR A 507 -10.24 -2.75 0.81
C THR A 507 -11.15 -1.64 0.29
N ASN A 508 -10.65 -0.84 -0.64
CA ASN A 508 -11.44 0.08 -1.46
C ASN A 508 -11.51 -0.38 -2.93
N ASN A 509 -11.22 -1.66 -3.16
CA ASN A 509 -11.20 -2.26 -4.50
C ASN A 509 -12.63 -2.40 -5.04
N TYR A 510 -12.81 -2.23 -6.35
CA TYR A 510 -14.10 -2.47 -6.99
C TYR A 510 -14.62 -3.89 -6.78
N MET A 511 -13.75 -4.87 -6.65
CA MET A 511 -14.05 -6.30 -6.50
C MET A 511 -14.22 -6.75 -5.05
N ASP A 512 -14.44 -5.83 -4.13
CA ASP A 512 -14.72 -6.08 -2.72
C ASP A 512 -16.20 -5.76 -2.38
N TYR A 513 -16.66 -6.08 -1.17
CA TYR A 513 -18.03 -5.84 -0.72
C TYR A 513 -18.14 -4.72 0.32
N ASN A 514 -19.33 -4.08 0.38
CA ASN A 514 -19.77 -3.16 1.43
C ASN A 514 -18.77 -2.05 1.82
N ASN A 515 -18.00 -1.58 0.84
CA ASN A 515 -16.91 -0.62 1.01
C ASN A 515 -17.07 0.56 0.04
N LYS A 516 -16.22 1.58 0.22
CA LYS A 516 -16.13 2.70 -0.74
C LYS A 516 -15.19 2.32 -1.89
N LYS A 517 -15.77 1.73 -2.94
CA LYS A 517 -15.09 1.26 -4.15
C LYS A 517 -14.57 2.43 -4.99
N ILE A 518 -13.26 2.54 -5.15
CA ILE A 518 -12.62 3.61 -5.93
C ILE A 518 -11.36 3.19 -6.69
N THR A 519 -10.87 1.95 -6.53
CA THR A 519 -9.59 1.53 -7.11
C THR A 519 -9.63 0.11 -7.67
N THR A 520 -8.68 -0.17 -8.55
CA THR A 520 -8.26 -1.51 -9.00
C THR A 520 -6.73 -1.56 -8.99
N TRP A 521 -6.15 -2.75 -9.04
CA TRP A 521 -4.70 -2.96 -9.00
C TRP A 521 -4.14 -3.38 -10.36
N LYS A 522 -2.82 -3.27 -10.53
CA LYS A 522 -2.13 -3.53 -11.80
C LYS A 522 -2.47 -4.89 -12.38
N TRP A 523 -2.46 -5.92 -11.54
CA TRP A 523 -2.79 -7.28 -11.98
C TRP A 523 -4.24 -7.44 -12.44
N GLN A 524 -5.18 -6.64 -11.93
CA GLN A 524 -6.57 -6.59 -12.42
C GLN A 524 -6.64 -5.82 -13.75
N TRP A 525 -5.84 -4.77 -13.93
CA TRP A 525 -5.73 -4.05 -15.20
C TRP A 525 -5.27 -4.97 -16.33
N GLU A 526 -4.29 -5.84 -16.06
CA GLU A 526 -3.83 -6.87 -16.99
C GLU A 526 -4.96 -7.81 -17.39
N ILE A 527 -5.64 -8.44 -16.42
CA ILE A 527 -6.75 -9.37 -16.68
C ILE A 527 -7.82 -8.72 -17.55
N MET A 528 -8.23 -7.49 -17.21
CA MET A 528 -9.25 -6.80 -18.00
C MET A 528 -8.79 -6.50 -19.42
N ARG A 529 -7.53 -6.12 -19.62
CA ARG A 529 -7.00 -5.81 -20.95
C ARG A 529 -6.75 -7.05 -21.81
N GLU A 530 -6.32 -8.14 -21.20
CA GLU A 530 -6.19 -9.44 -21.86
C GLU A 530 -7.55 -9.91 -22.35
N SER A 531 -8.57 -9.87 -21.49
CA SER A 531 -9.95 -10.17 -21.87
C SER A 531 -10.43 -9.25 -22.98
N ALA A 532 -10.16 -7.94 -22.90
CA ALA A 532 -10.57 -6.96 -23.92
C ALA A 532 -9.94 -7.19 -25.31
N ASN A 533 -8.83 -7.94 -25.42
CA ASN A 533 -8.21 -8.26 -26.71
C ASN A 533 -8.94 -9.37 -27.49
N VAL A 534 -9.89 -10.06 -26.84
CA VAL A 534 -10.65 -11.16 -27.43
C VAL A 534 -11.88 -10.65 -28.19
N TRP A 535 -12.22 -9.36 -28.07
CA TRP A 535 -13.44 -8.73 -28.59
C TRP A 535 -13.22 -7.87 -29.84
#